data_AF-A0A928T470-F1
#
_entry.id   AF-A0A928T470-F1
#
_cell.length_a   1.000
_cell.length_b   1.000
_cell.length_c   1.000
_cell.angle_alpha   90.00
_cell.angle_beta   90.00
_cell.angle_gamma   90.00
#
_symmetry.space_group_name_H-M   'P 1'
#
loop_
_entity.id
_entity.type
_entity.pdbx_description
1 polymer ?
#
loop_
_entity_poly.entity_id
_entity_poly.type
_entity_poly.pdbx_seq_one_letter_code
_entity_poly.pdbx_strand_id
1 'polypeptide(L)'
;MPPSMVTKQNLKEIRRDLGATVKLELAPIAKPAGALPETWRRALAASDPIEAVFDEVWKPAVKLLPKTVKLFRKTTLGIALATANEQPPSLVYIATGDGDTYGRRGYPARTIPKQASRGVHADFLALYAVHDGWLDLHDAMGWLPFDGWRPLGSSGPSANFLVTLEGHGPGVLGFDLDESPPKCWTVWNDDPPDRVKNIPKTIDDWLIAQYEDLDVRGKPRG
;
A
#
# COMPACT_ATOMS: atom_id res chain seq x y z
N MET A 1 13.10 21.39 13.58
CA MET A 1 12.41 20.66 12.48
C MET A 1 13.16 20.94 11.20
N PRO A 2 13.62 19.91 10.45
CA PRO A 2 14.00 20.16 9.08
C PRO A 2 12.78 20.72 8.33
N PRO A 3 12.93 21.75 7.49
CA PRO A 3 11.83 22.25 6.68
C PRO A 3 11.30 21.09 5.81
N SER A 4 9.97 20.97 5.72
CA SER A 4 9.33 20.06 4.78
C SER A 4 9.96 20.24 3.40
N MET A 5 10.56 19.16 2.86
CA MET A 5 11.13 19.17 1.51
C MET A 5 10.04 19.24 0.42
N VAL A 6 8.77 19.09 0.81
CA VAL A 6 7.62 19.24 -0.08
C VAL A 6 7.38 20.73 -0.38
N THR A 7 7.53 21.10 -1.65
CA THR A 7 7.27 22.47 -2.11
C THR A 7 5.80 22.68 -2.50
N LYS A 8 5.37 23.95 -2.62
CA LYS A 8 4.04 24.29 -3.15
C LYS A 8 3.82 23.77 -4.57
N GLN A 9 4.88 23.70 -5.38
CA GLN A 9 4.81 23.17 -6.74
C GLN A 9 4.53 21.66 -6.72
N ASN A 10 5.22 20.91 -5.86
CA ASN A 10 4.98 19.48 -5.70
C ASN A 10 3.52 19.20 -5.29
N LEU A 11 2.99 19.96 -4.31
CA LEU A 11 1.59 19.79 -3.89
C LEU A 11 0.58 20.08 -5.01
N LYS A 12 0.89 21.03 -5.89
CA LYS A 12 0.03 21.36 -7.04
C LYS A 12 0.02 20.25 -8.08
N GLU A 13 1.18 19.67 -8.37
CA GLU A 13 1.33 18.52 -9.28
C GLU A 13 0.61 17.29 -8.74
N ILE A 14 0.89 16.93 -7.47
CA ILE A 14 0.22 15.81 -6.80
C ILE A 14 -1.29 16.01 -6.82
N ARG A 15 -1.78 17.20 -6.49
CA ARG A 15 -3.23 17.48 -6.54
C ARG A 15 -3.81 17.28 -7.94
N ARG A 16 -3.10 17.73 -8.98
CA ARG A 16 -3.55 17.56 -10.37
C ARG A 16 -3.69 16.08 -10.70
N ASP A 17 -2.70 15.27 -10.34
CA ASP A 17 -2.65 13.85 -10.66
C ASP A 17 -3.70 13.07 -9.84
N LEU A 18 -3.96 13.50 -8.62
CA LEU A 18 -5.01 12.97 -7.75
C LEU A 18 -6.44 13.36 -8.19
N GLY A 19 -6.60 14.40 -9.00
CA GLY A 19 -7.89 14.88 -9.51
C GLY A 19 -8.30 16.26 -8.99
N ALA A 20 -8.93 17.05 -9.87
CA ALA A 20 -9.22 18.47 -9.63
C ALA A 20 -10.11 18.76 -8.39
N THR A 21 -10.99 17.82 -8.03
CA THR A 21 -11.91 17.94 -6.89
C THR A 21 -11.28 17.63 -5.54
N VAL A 22 -10.05 17.11 -5.55
CA VAL A 22 -9.33 16.73 -4.32
C VAL A 22 -8.77 17.97 -3.64
N LYS A 23 -9.01 18.06 -2.34
CA LYS A 23 -8.34 18.99 -1.44
C LYS A 23 -7.21 18.24 -0.74
N LEU A 24 -6.02 18.84 -0.76
CA LEU A 24 -4.85 18.33 -0.06
C LEU A 24 -4.48 19.28 1.07
N GLU A 25 -4.27 18.72 2.25
CA GLU A 25 -3.77 19.43 3.42
C GLU A 25 -2.51 18.73 3.92
N LEU A 26 -1.37 19.42 3.87
CA LEU A 26 -0.08 18.88 4.29
C LEU A 26 0.00 18.87 5.82
N ALA A 27 0.43 17.77 6.41
CA ALA A 27 0.64 17.66 7.85
C ALA A 27 1.89 18.44 8.31
N PRO A 28 1.94 18.94 9.55
CA PRO A 28 0.99 18.70 10.64
C PRO A 28 -0.35 19.44 10.50
N ILE A 29 -1.45 18.76 10.84
CA ILE A 29 -2.83 19.26 10.78
C ILE A 29 -3.41 19.30 12.20
N ALA A 30 -3.65 20.49 12.75
CA ALA A 30 -4.12 20.63 14.12
C ALA A 30 -5.52 20.02 14.36
N LYS A 31 -6.40 20.08 13.35
CA LYS A 31 -7.78 19.58 13.40
C LYS A 31 -8.16 18.97 12.06
N PRO A 32 -7.71 17.74 11.75
CA PRO A 32 -7.99 17.12 10.47
C PRO A 32 -9.50 16.87 10.32
N ALA A 33 -10.06 17.29 9.19
CA ALA A 33 -11.49 17.22 8.94
C ALA A 33 -11.94 15.80 8.56
N GLY A 34 -13.22 15.49 8.83
CA GLY A 34 -13.88 14.26 8.40
C GLY A 34 -13.80 13.09 9.39
N ALA A 35 -14.47 11.99 9.03
CA ALA A 35 -14.52 10.76 9.82
C ALA A 35 -13.25 9.93 9.59
N LEU A 36 -12.16 10.31 10.25
CA LEU A 36 -10.87 9.62 10.17
C LEU A 36 -10.70 8.54 11.24
N PRO A 37 -9.87 7.50 11.00
CA PRO A 37 -9.36 6.65 12.09
C PRO A 37 -8.62 7.48 13.14
N GLU A 38 -8.72 7.08 14.40
CA GLU A 38 -8.08 7.83 15.49
C GLU A 38 -6.54 7.82 15.40
N THR A 39 -5.96 6.71 14.93
CA THR A 39 -4.52 6.61 14.62
C THR A 39 -4.10 7.63 13.58
N TRP A 40 -4.91 7.86 12.55
CA TRP A 40 -4.63 8.87 11.52
C TRP A 40 -4.71 10.28 12.08
N ARG A 41 -5.72 10.59 12.91
CA ARG A 41 -5.85 11.92 13.52
C ARG A 41 -4.62 12.28 14.35
N ARG A 42 -4.16 11.36 15.19
CA ARG A 42 -2.95 11.57 16.01
C ARG A 42 -1.71 11.73 15.15
N ALA A 43 -1.53 10.86 14.15
CA ALA A 43 -0.37 10.92 13.26
C ALA A 43 -0.33 12.23 12.44
N LEU A 44 -1.47 12.66 11.89
CA LEU A 44 -1.57 13.92 11.14
C LEU A 44 -1.33 15.15 12.03
N ALA A 45 -1.68 15.11 13.32
CA ALA A 45 -1.48 16.23 14.24
C ALA A 45 -0.10 16.25 14.91
N ALA A 46 0.69 15.18 14.75
CA ALA A 46 1.99 15.04 15.40
C ALA A 46 3.00 16.09 14.91
N SER A 47 3.96 16.45 15.76
CA SER A 47 5.07 17.34 15.36
C SER A 47 5.95 16.74 14.26
N ASP A 48 6.01 15.41 14.19
CA ASP A 48 6.63 14.66 13.11
C ASP A 48 5.61 13.67 12.52
N PRO A 49 4.80 14.11 11.53
CA PRO A 49 3.74 13.28 10.96
C PRO A 49 4.25 12.03 10.25
N ILE A 50 5.46 12.08 9.67
CA ILE A 50 6.04 10.94 8.95
C ILE A 50 6.30 9.82 9.94
N GLU A 51 7.08 10.10 10.99
CA GLU A 51 7.40 9.11 12.01
C GLU A 51 6.15 8.58 12.71
N ALA A 52 5.20 9.47 13.03
CA ALA A 52 3.95 9.09 13.67
C ALA A 52 3.08 8.17 12.78
N VAL A 53 3.01 8.40 11.47
CA VAL A 53 2.30 7.50 10.56
C VAL A 53 2.95 6.12 10.53
N PHE A 54 4.29 6.04 10.52
CA PHE A 54 4.96 4.75 10.52
C PHE A 54 4.85 4.00 11.86
N ASP A 55 4.83 4.73 12.98
CA ASP A 55 4.72 4.14 14.32
C ASP A 55 3.29 3.82 14.76
N GLU A 56 2.29 4.46 14.17
CA GLU A 56 0.87 4.23 14.48
C GLU A 56 0.15 3.42 13.40
N VAL A 57 0.20 3.85 12.14
CA VAL A 57 -0.58 3.27 11.05
C VAL A 57 0.09 2.02 10.51
N TRP A 58 1.40 2.08 10.25
CA TRP A 58 2.16 0.95 9.71
C TRP A 58 2.64 -0.05 10.76
N LYS A 59 2.44 0.23 12.05
CA LYS A 59 2.85 -0.64 13.16
C LYS A 59 2.51 -2.12 12.97
N PRO A 60 1.30 -2.50 12.48
CA PRO A 60 0.97 -3.91 12.26
C PRO A 60 1.85 -4.59 11.21
N ALA A 61 2.30 -3.83 10.20
CA ALA A 61 3.09 -4.33 9.09
C ALA A 61 4.60 -4.37 9.36
N VAL A 62 5.13 -3.66 10.38
CA VAL A 62 6.58 -3.58 10.64
C VAL A 62 7.24 -4.96 10.77
N LYS A 63 6.57 -5.91 11.43
CA LYS A 63 7.09 -7.27 11.62
C LYS A 63 6.95 -8.14 10.36
N LEU A 64 5.97 -7.83 9.53
CA LEU A 64 5.59 -8.63 8.37
C LEU A 64 6.34 -8.19 7.11
N LEU A 65 6.54 -6.88 6.96
CA LEU A 65 7.16 -6.21 5.81
C LEU A 65 8.30 -5.27 6.25
N PRO A 66 9.29 -5.77 7.00
CA PRO A 66 10.32 -4.93 7.59
C PRO A 66 11.13 -4.13 6.56
N LYS A 67 11.39 -4.69 5.37
CA LYS A 67 12.17 -4.00 4.34
C LYS A 67 11.36 -2.89 3.67
N THR A 68 10.12 -3.19 3.32
CA THR A 68 9.18 -2.25 2.69
C THR A 68 8.93 -1.06 3.60
N VAL A 69 8.58 -1.30 4.88
CA VAL A 69 8.35 -0.21 5.85
C VAL A 69 9.59 0.64 6.01
N LYS A 70 10.78 0.03 6.14
CA LYS A 70 12.04 0.76 6.29
C LYS A 70 12.31 1.66 5.09
N LEU A 71 12.11 1.15 3.87
CA LEU A 71 12.34 1.91 2.66
C LEU A 71 11.31 3.03 2.49
N PHE A 72 10.03 2.72 2.69
CA PHE A 72 8.96 3.72 2.56
C PHE A 72 9.10 4.85 3.59
N ARG A 73 9.53 4.52 4.82
CA ARG A 73 9.88 5.52 5.85
C ARG A 73 11.04 6.40 5.43
N LYS A 74 12.05 5.84 4.76
CA LYS A 74 13.22 6.59 4.24
C LYS A 74 12.86 7.49 3.05
N THR A 75 11.96 7.07 2.16
CA THR A 75 11.64 7.79 0.92
C THR A 75 10.48 8.78 1.04
N THR A 76 9.67 8.66 2.10
CA THR A 76 8.57 9.59 2.37
C THR A 76 9.13 10.96 2.78
N LEU A 77 8.77 11.99 2.02
CA LEU A 77 9.12 13.39 2.26
C LEU A 77 8.05 14.15 3.04
N GLY A 78 6.81 13.66 3.03
CA GLY A 78 5.70 14.30 3.72
C GLY A 78 4.45 13.45 3.73
N ILE A 79 3.56 13.77 4.67
CA ILE A 79 2.23 13.19 4.78
C ILE A 79 1.20 14.29 4.53
N ALA A 80 0.20 14.02 3.72
CA ALA A 80 -0.95 14.89 3.55
C ALA A 80 -2.26 14.13 3.74
N LEU A 81 -3.32 14.87 4.08
CA LEU A 81 -4.69 14.38 4.06
C LEU A 81 -5.34 14.80 2.74
N ALA A 82 -5.85 13.83 1.98
CA ALA A 82 -6.70 14.08 0.83
C ALA A 82 -8.18 13.92 1.20
N THR A 83 -9.00 14.88 0.78
CA THR A 83 -10.46 14.82 0.90
C THR A 83 -11.10 15.17 -0.44
N ALA A 84 -12.17 14.45 -0.77
CA ALA A 84 -13.00 14.69 -1.95
C ALA A 84 -14.48 14.40 -1.60
N ASN A 85 -15.42 14.89 -2.42
CA ASN A 85 -16.84 14.77 -2.12
C ASN A 85 -17.37 13.32 -2.18
N GLU A 86 -16.83 12.50 -3.08
CA GLU A 86 -17.37 11.17 -3.40
C GLU A 86 -16.43 10.02 -3.02
N GLN A 87 -15.30 10.34 -2.38
CA GLN A 87 -14.31 9.35 -1.97
C GLN A 87 -14.05 9.46 -0.47
N PRO A 88 -13.80 8.33 0.22
CA PRO A 88 -13.35 8.39 1.61
C PRO A 88 -12.05 9.19 1.71
N PRO A 89 -11.80 9.87 2.84
CA PRO A 89 -10.54 10.54 3.07
C PRO A 89 -9.39 9.54 2.99
N SER A 90 -8.25 9.94 2.43
CA SER A 90 -7.06 9.09 2.30
C SER A 90 -5.81 9.79 2.81
N LEU A 91 -4.88 9.03 3.39
CA LEU A 91 -3.52 9.52 3.60
C LEU A 91 -2.81 9.56 2.26
N VAL A 92 -2.07 10.64 2.02
CA VAL A 92 -1.18 10.79 0.88
C VAL A 92 0.26 10.76 1.37
N TYR A 93 1.00 9.75 0.92
CA TYR A 93 2.43 9.62 1.10
C TYR A 93 3.11 10.36 -0.04
N ILE A 94 3.77 11.47 0.29
CA ILE A 94 4.52 12.27 -0.67
C ILE A 94 5.94 11.73 -0.66
N ALA A 95 6.40 11.23 -1.80
CA ALA A 95 7.72 10.65 -1.94
C ALA A 95 8.37 11.12 -3.23
N THR A 96 9.69 10.95 -3.31
CA THR A 96 10.44 11.11 -4.55
C THR A 96 10.89 9.77 -5.08
N GLY A 97 10.83 9.62 -6.39
CA GLY A 97 11.42 8.51 -7.12
C GLY A 97 11.66 8.99 -8.54
N ASP A 98 12.75 8.53 -9.14
CA ASP A 98 13.07 8.91 -10.51
C ASP A 98 13.19 10.42 -10.78
N GLY A 99 13.60 11.19 -9.77
CA GLY A 99 13.76 12.64 -9.87
C GLY A 99 12.43 13.42 -9.87
N ASP A 100 11.29 12.72 -9.83
CA ASP A 100 9.96 13.29 -9.73
C ASP A 100 9.42 13.15 -8.31
N THR A 101 8.47 14.01 -7.96
CA THR A 101 7.70 13.90 -6.71
C THR A 101 6.30 13.41 -7.04
N TYR A 102 5.86 12.38 -6.33
CA TYR A 102 4.54 11.81 -6.52
C TYR A 102 3.81 11.68 -5.17
N GLY A 103 2.49 11.53 -5.25
CA GLY A 103 1.63 11.32 -4.09
C GLY A 103 0.87 10.02 -4.22
N ARG A 104 1.04 9.14 -3.23
CA ARG A 104 0.45 7.81 -3.16
C ARG A 104 -0.63 7.75 -2.10
N ARG A 105 -1.78 7.15 -2.39
CA ARG A 105 -2.91 7.13 -1.46
C ARG A 105 -3.01 5.82 -0.70
N GLY A 106 -3.22 5.92 0.59
CA GLY A 106 -3.68 4.82 1.42
C GLY A 106 -5.04 5.16 2.00
N TYR A 107 -6.02 4.27 1.83
CA TYR A 107 -7.37 4.45 2.36
C TYR A 107 -7.51 3.88 3.78
N PRO A 108 -8.53 4.27 4.56
CA PRO A 108 -8.75 3.72 5.88
C PRO A 108 -9.01 2.21 5.78
N ALA A 109 -8.39 1.45 6.69
CA ALA A 109 -8.70 0.04 6.83
C ALA A 109 -10.19 -0.17 7.10
N ARG A 110 -10.74 -1.23 6.51
CA ARG A 110 -12.14 -1.63 6.66
C ARG A 110 -12.23 -3.02 7.28
N THR A 111 -13.38 -3.33 7.87
CA THR A 111 -13.63 -4.67 8.41
C THR A 111 -13.86 -5.64 7.26
N ILE A 112 -12.97 -6.61 7.09
CA ILE A 112 -13.14 -7.69 6.12
C ILE A 112 -14.21 -8.66 6.65
N PRO A 113 -15.29 -8.92 5.90
CA PRO A 113 -16.30 -9.89 6.31
C PRO A 113 -15.70 -11.28 6.53
N LYS A 114 -16.15 -11.99 7.59
CA LYS A 114 -15.64 -13.33 7.94
C LYS A 114 -15.72 -14.35 6.80
N GLN A 115 -16.75 -14.23 5.94
CA GLN A 115 -16.91 -15.12 4.80
C GLN A 115 -15.83 -14.88 3.73
N ALA A 116 -15.48 -13.62 3.46
CA ALA A 116 -14.46 -13.25 2.48
C ALA A 116 -13.05 -13.67 2.93
N SER A 117 -12.76 -13.56 4.23
CA SER A 117 -11.46 -13.91 4.82
C SER A 117 -11.31 -15.38 5.20
N ARG A 118 -12.31 -16.22 4.93
CA ARG A 118 -12.31 -17.61 5.41
C ARG A 118 -11.16 -18.41 4.80
N GLY A 119 -10.26 -18.87 5.65
CA GLY A 119 -9.13 -19.72 5.26
C GLY A 119 -7.93 -18.95 4.70
N VAL A 120 -8.03 -17.63 4.51
CA VAL A 120 -6.88 -16.77 4.22
C VAL A 120 -5.98 -16.68 5.46
N HIS A 121 -4.66 -16.68 5.25
CA HIS A 121 -3.69 -16.68 6.35
C HIS A 121 -3.81 -15.42 7.23
N ALA A 122 -3.74 -15.56 8.55
CA ALA A 122 -3.94 -14.44 9.48
C ALA A 122 -2.91 -13.31 9.29
N ASP A 123 -1.63 -13.66 9.11
CA ASP A 123 -0.59 -12.67 8.81
C ASP A 123 -0.85 -11.90 7.52
N PHE A 124 -1.50 -12.54 6.54
CA PHE A 124 -1.91 -11.86 5.31
C PHE A 124 -3.02 -10.84 5.61
N LEU A 125 -4.06 -11.26 6.34
CA LEU A 125 -5.17 -10.36 6.71
C LEU A 125 -4.73 -9.16 7.56
N ALA A 126 -3.69 -9.32 8.39
CA ALA A 126 -3.15 -8.24 9.21
C ALA A 126 -2.63 -7.05 8.39
N LEU A 127 -2.23 -7.25 7.14
CA LEU A 127 -1.72 -6.19 6.26
C LEU A 127 -2.85 -5.29 5.72
N TYR A 128 -4.08 -5.78 5.62
CA TYR A 128 -5.24 -4.92 5.27
C TYR A 128 -5.55 -3.88 6.35
N ALA A 129 -5.07 -4.08 7.58
CA ALA A 129 -5.27 -3.14 8.69
C ALA A 129 -4.52 -1.81 8.52
N VAL A 130 -3.55 -1.74 7.59
CA VAL A 130 -2.84 -0.49 7.31
C VAL A 130 -3.65 0.39 6.36
N HIS A 131 -4.09 -0.15 5.21
CA HIS A 131 -4.68 0.65 4.13
C HIS A 131 -5.78 -0.01 3.24
N ASP A 132 -6.54 -1.01 3.70
CA ASP A 132 -7.58 -1.69 2.90
C ASP A 132 -7.19 -1.96 1.42
N GLY A 133 -6.10 -2.69 1.22
CA GLY A 133 -5.50 -2.82 -0.10
C GLY A 133 -4.69 -1.59 -0.48
N TRP A 134 -3.41 -1.79 -0.74
CA TRP A 134 -2.46 -0.70 -0.90
C TRP A 134 -2.22 -0.41 -2.40
N LEU A 135 -3.23 -0.66 -3.24
CA LEU A 135 -3.15 -0.47 -4.69
C LEU A 135 -2.71 0.96 -5.04
N ASP A 136 -3.36 1.97 -4.45
CA ASP A 136 -3.01 3.37 -4.71
C ASP A 136 -1.72 3.81 -3.99
N LEU A 137 -1.12 2.95 -3.14
CA LEU A 137 0.20 3.19 -2.58
C LEU A 137 1.33 2.76 -3.51
N HIS A 138 1.05 1.84 -4.41
CA HIS A 138 2.03 1.23 -5.30
C HIS A 138 1.43 1.14 -6.70
N ASP A 139 1.80 2.07 -7.59
CA ASP A 139 1.27 2.22 -8.98
C ASP A 139 1.26 0.96 -9.84
N ALA A 140 2.00 -0.07 -9.41
CA ALA A 140 2.30 -1.24 -10.20
C ALA A 140 1.85 -2.57 -9.55
N MET A 141 1.91 -2.69 -8.21
CA MET A 141 1.86 -3.99 -7.51
C MET A 141 1.36 -3.88 -6.07
N GLY A 142 0.27 -3.15 -5.88
CA GLY A 142 -0.36 -3.06 -4.57
C GLY A 142 -1.36 -4.18 -4.32
N TRP A 143 -1.71 -4.35 -3.06
CA TRP A 143 -2.78 -5.25 -2.67
C TRP A 143 -4.10 -4.69 -3.16
N LEU A 144 -4.94 -5.55 -3.74
CA LEU A 144 -6.30 -5.15 -4.06
C LEU A 144 -7.04 -4.82 -2.77
N PRO A 145 -7.88 -3.79 -2.74
CA PRO A 145 -8.87 -3.65 -1.68
C PRO A 145 -9.69 -4.92 -1.50
N PHE A 146 -10.19 -5.20 -0.28
CA PHE A 146 -10.85 -6.49 -0.04
C PHE A 146 -12.08 -6.69 -0.95
N ASP A 147 -12.75 -5.61 -1.33
CA ASP A 147 -13.89 -5.62 -2.25
C ASP A 147 -13.48 -5.87 -3.71
N GLY A 148 -12.19 -5.72 -4.03
CA GLY A 148 -11.57 -6.12 -5.28
C GLY A 148 -11.15 -7.58 -5.33
N TRP A 149 -11.25 -8.34 -4.24
CA TRP A 149 -10.93 -9.77 -4.23
C TRP A 149 -11.84 -10.53 -5.18
N ARG A 150 -11.23 -11.32 -6.07
CA ARG A 150 -11.93 -11.99 -7.16
C ARG A 150 -11.34 -13.37 -7.46
N PRO A 151 -12.15 -14.31 -7.96
CA PRO A 151 -11.60 -15.55 -8.48
C PRO A 151 -10.77 -15.28 -9.73
N LEU A 152 -9.65 -16.01 -9.89
CA LEU A 152 -8.86 -15.96 -11.13
C LEU A 152 -9.52 -16.75 -12.27
N GLY A 153 -10.39 -17.71 -11.93
CA GLY A 153 -11.00 -18.62 -12.89
C GLY A 153 -10.10 -19.83 -13.21
N SER A 154 -10.26 -20.41 -14.40
CA SER A 154 -9.60 -21.67 -14.79
C SER A 154 -8.09 -21.56 -15.06
N SER A 155 -7.53 -20.35 -15.02
CA SER A 155 -6.09 -20.11 -15.22
C SER A 155 -5.27 -20.26 -13.94
N GLY A 156 -5.94 -20.44 -12.78
CA GLY A 156 -5.27 -20.66 -11.49
C GLY A 156 -4.93 -22.13 -11.21
N PRO A 157 -4.28 -22.40 -10.06
CA PRO A 157 -4.06 -23.76 -9.55
C PRO A 157 -5.35 -24.57 -9.40
N SER A 158 -6.46 -23.87 -9.18
CA SER A 158 -7.80 -24.43 -9.04
C SER A 158 -8.87 -23.45 -9.55
N ALA A 159 -10.10 -23.95 -9.71
CA ALA A 159 -11.25 -23.13 -10.09
C ALA A 159 -11.63 -22.10 -9.01
N ASN A 160 -11.27 -22.36 -7.75
CA ASN A 160 -11.58 -21.50 -6.59
C ASN A 160 -10.36 -20.71 -6.10
N PHE A 161 -9.44 -20.34 -7.00
CA PHE A 161 -8.30 -19.49 -6.66
C PHE A 161 -8.70 -18.02 -6.46
N LEU A 162 -8.50 -17.50 -5.26
CA LEU A 162 -8.80 -16.12 -4.87
C LEU A 162 -7.59 -15.20 -5.09
N VAL A 163 -7.69 -14.25 -6.01
CA VAL A 163 -6.68 -13.20 -6.22
C VAL A 163 -6.78 -12.16 -5.12
N THR A 164 -5.64 -11.85 -4.50
CA THR A 164 -5.56 -10.86 -3.42
C THR A 164 -4.45 -9.82 -3.64
N LEU A 165 -3.58 -10.02 -4.62
CA LEU A 165 -2.57 -9.07 -5.08
C LEU A 165 -2.36 -9.25 -6.58
N GLU A 166 -2.33 -8.14 -7.31
CA GLU A 166 -2.01 -8.12 -8.74
C GLU A 166 -0.62 -7.55 -8.95
N GLY A 167 0.18 -8.26 -9.74
CA GLY A 167 1.55 -7.89 -10.02
C GLY A 167 1.73 -7.10 -11.32
N HIS A 168 2.93 -6.53 -11.48
CA HIS A 168 3.42 -5.93 -12.70
C HIS A 168 4.02 -7.04 -13.55
N GLY A 169 3.48 -7.20 -14.76
CA GLY A 169 3.70 -8.39 -15.58
C GLY A 169 2.61 -9.43 -15.35
N PRO A 170 2.83 -10.68 -15.78
CA PRO A 170 1.79 -11.68 -15.87
C PRO A 170 1.41 -12.37 -14.54
N GLY A 171 1.85 -11.83 -13.41
CA GLY A 171 1.85 -12.50 -12.11
C GLY A 171 0.74 -12.05 -11.17
N VAL A 172 -0.02 -12.97 -10.60
CA VAL A 172 -0.93 -12.69 -9.47
C VAL A 172 -0.57 -13.53 -8.25
N LEU A 173 -0.78 -12.99 -7.06
CA LEU A 173 -0.68 -13.73 -5.81
C LEU A 173 -2.08 -13.91 -5.22
N GLY A 174 -2.33 -15.11 -4.72
CA GLY A 174 -3.65 -15.47 -4.22
C GLY A 174 -3.66 -16.78 -3.47
N PHE A 175 -4.85 -17.22 -3.08
CA PHE A 175 -5.06 -18.41 -2.27
C PHE A 175 -5.90 -19.43 -3.00
N ASP A 176 -5.42 -20.67 -3.06
CA ASP A 176 -6.23 -21.80 -3.51
C ASP A 176 -7.18 -22.21 -2.39
N LEU A 177 -8.49 -21.93 -2.57
CA LEU A 177 -9.51 -22.22 -1.56
C LEU A 177 -9.98 -23.68 -1.56
N ASP A 178 -9.58 -24.49 -2.55
CA ASP A 178 -9.86 -25.93 -2.58
C ASP A 178 -8.90 -26.71 -1.68
N GLU A 179 -7.76 -26.11 -1.31
CA GLU A 179 -6.84 -26.68 -0.32
C GLU A 179 -7.28 -26.38 1.12
N SER A 180 -7.05 -27.33 2.03
CA SER A 180 -7.39 -27.19 3.45
C SER A 180 -6.16 -27.38 4.36
N PRO A 181 -5.63 -26.31 5.01
CA PRO A 181 -6.04 -24.91 4.86
C PRO A 181 -5.62 -24.34 3.50
N PRO A 182 -6.28 -23.26 3.01
CA PRO A 182 -5.91 -22.62 1.76
C PRO A 182 -4.42 -22.29 1.71
N LYS A 183 -3.77 -22.55 0.59
CA LYS A 183 -2.35 -22.21 0.41
C LYS A 183 -2.21 -21.06 -0.55
N CYS A 184 -1.17 -20.28 -0.30
CA CYS A 184 -0.83 -19.15 -1.14
C CYS A 184 0.02 -19.61 -2.32
N TRP A 185 -0.32 -19.12 -3.50
CA TRP A 185 0.40 -19.38 -4.74
C TRP A 185 0.63 -18.08 -5.50
N THR A 186 1.67 -18.08 -6.32
CA THR A 186 1.88 -17.09 -7.37
C THR A 186 1.59 -17.75 -8.71
N VAL A 187 0.75 -17.12 -9.51
CA VAL A 187 0.33 -17.61 -10.82
C VAL A 187 0.89 -16.66 -11.87
N TRP A 188 1.56 -17.22 -12.86
CA TRP A 188 2.20 -16.48 -13.96
C TRP A 188 1.51 -16.86 -15.28
N ASN A 189 1.48 -15.96 -16.27
CA ASN A 189 0.86 -16.25 -17.59
C ASN A 189 1.56 -17.38 -18.34
N ASP A 190 2.89 -17.48 -18.24
CA ASP A 190 3.70 -18.39 -19.07
C ASP A 190 4.46 -19.46 -18.26
N ASP A 191 4.39 -19.40 -16.92
CA ASP A 191 5.08 -20.34 -16.03
C ASP A 191 4.08 -21.09 -15.14
N PRO A 192 4.41 -22.33 -14.73
CA PRO A 192 3.61 -23.06 -13.74
C PRO A 192 3.43 -22.25 -12.45
N PRO A 193 2.29 -22.39 -11.74
CA PRO A 193 2.10 -21.74 -10.46
C PRO A 193 3.14 -22.17 -9.42
N ASP A 194 3.67 -21.20 -8.67
CA ASP A 194 4.64 -21.45 -7.60
C ASP A 194 4.00 -21.33 -6.23
N ARG A 195 4.32 -22.28 -5.35
CA ARG A 195 3.81 -22.29 -3.98
C ARG A 195 4.56 -21.31 -3.10
N VAL A 196 3.84 -20.40 -2.45
CA VAL A 196 4.40 -19.43 -1.50
C VAL A 196 4.50 -20.05 -0.11
N LYS A 197 5.74 -20.33 0.34
CA LYS A 197 6.00 -20.92 1.66
C LYS A 197 6.06 -19.88 2.79
N ASN A 198 6.50 -18.67 2.49
CA ASN A 198 6.62 -17.57 3.44
C ASN A 198 5.97 -16.32 2.86
N ILE A 199 4.66 -16.16 3.13
CA ILE A 199 3.81 -15.13 2.54
C ILE A 199 4.33 -13.72 2.85
N PRO A 200 4.59 -13.33 4.12
CA PRO A 200 5.08 -11.99 4.41
C PRO A 200 6.42 -11.69 3.73
N LYS A 201 7.37 -12.63 3.75
CA LYS A 201 8.68 -12.43 3.12
C LYS A 201 8.56 -12.25 1.60
N THR A 202 7.76 -13.09 0.92
CA THR A 202 7.57 -12.98 -0.53
C THR A 202 6.99 -11.63 -0.90
N ILE A 203 5.99 -11.15 -0.14
CA ILE A 203 5.39 -9.83 -0.37
C ILE A 203 6.39 -8.71 -0.08
N ASP A 204 7.14 -8.79 1.01
CA ASP A 204 8.16 -7.78 1.35
C ASP A 204 9.25 -7.69 0.27
N ASP A 205 9.67 -8.82 -0.27
CA ASP A 205 10.64 -8.88 -1.38
C ASP A 205 10.06 -8.33 -2.70
N TRP A 206 8.78 -8.60 -2.99
CA TRP A 206 8.12 -8.07 -4.19
C TRP A 206 7.93 -6.56 -4.13
N LEU A 207 7.47 -6.06 -2.97
CA LEU A 207 7.25 -4.63 -2.78
C LEU A 207 8.58 -3.87 -2.81
N ILE A 208 9.65 -4.39 -2.21
CA ILE A 208 10.93 -3.68 -2.23
C ILE A 208 11.59 -3.66 -3.62
N ALA A 209 11.49 -4.74 -4.41
CA ALA A 209 12.06 -4.77 -5.76
C ALA A 209 11.54 -3.61 -6.62
N GLN A 210 10.25 -3.29 -6.49
CA GLN A 210 9.62 -2.15 -7.17
C GLN A 210 10.24 -0.81 -6.79
N TYR A 211 10.64 -0.62 -5.53
CA TYR A 211 11.29 0.61 -5.09
C TYR A 211 12.79 0.63 -5.36
N GLU A 212 13.47 -0.52 -5.36
CA GLU A 212 14.88 -0.60 -5.75
C GLU A 212 15.06 -0.20 -7.21
N ASP A 213 14.12 -0.56 -8.09
CA ASP A 213 14.07 -0.08 -9.48
C ASP A 213 13.86 1.45 -9.56
N LEU A 214 13.18 2.06 -8.58
CA LEU A 214 13.05 3.52 -8.44
C LEU A 214 14.28 4.20 -7.78
N ASP A 215 15.10 3.45 -7.03
CA ASP A 215 16.29 3.92 -6.27
C ASP A 215 17.62 3.75 -7.06
N VAL A 216 17.59 3.28 -8.32
CA VAL A 216 18.82 3.05 -9.13
C VAL A 216 19.60 4.35 -9.44
N ARG A 217 19.12 5.53 -9.02
CA ARG A 217 19.84 6.81 -9.16
C ARG A 217 20.78 7.16 -8.01
N GLY A 218 21.09 6.21 -7.14
CA GLY A 218 22.26 6.29 -6.26
C GLY A 218 23.60 5.93 -6.94
N LYS A 219 23.59 5.34 -8.15
CA LYS A 219 24.83 5.08 -8.87
C LYS A 219 25.28 6.36 -9.58
N PRO A 220 26.47 6.92 -9.25
CA PRO A 220 27.05 7.98 -10.07
C PRO A 220 27.17 7.43 -11.49
N ARG A 221 26.77 8.24 -12.49
CA ARG A 221 27.10 7.95 -13.88
C ARG A 221 28.63 7.96 -13.97
N GLY A 222 29.23 6.77 -13.97
CA GLY A 222 30.62 6.55 -14.35
C GLY A 222 30.77 6.63 -15.86
#